data_AF-A0A392Q2S2-F1
#
_entry.id   AF-A0A392Q2S2-F1
#
_cell.length_a   1.000
_cell.length_b   1.000
_cell.length_c   1.000
_cell.angle_alpha   90.00
_cell.angle_beta   90.00
_cell.angle_gamma   90.00
#
_symmetry.space_group_name_H-M   'P 1'
#
loop_
_entity.id
_entity.type
_entity.pdbx_description
1 polymer ?
#
loop_
_entity_poly.entity_id
_entity_poly.type
_entity_poly.pdbx_seq_one_letter_code
_entity_poly.pdbx_strand_id
1 'polypeptide(L)' 'MANFDVRRVLVDTGNSVDIMFTHCFQTLQLSEHHLAPYVGSDLQGFNGTTTKPWGYVDLIVTFGANETAKSVKV' A
#
# COMPACT_ATOMS: atom_id res chain seq x y z
N MET A 1 3.94 10.14 11.47
CA MET A 1 2.63 9.62 11.94
C MET A 1 1.61 10.03 10.88
N ALA A 2 1.17 9.10 10.06
CA ALA A 2 0.40 9.41 8.85
C ALA A 2 -1.09 9.19 9.09
N ASN A 3 -1.76 10.18 9.70
CA ASN A 3 -3.23 10.28 9.73
C ASN A 3 -3.70 11.02 8.48
N PHE A 4 -3.44 10.45 7.31
CA PHE A 4 -3.87 11.02 6.05
C PHE A 4 -5.29 10.59 5.72
N ASP A 5 -6.13 11.56 5.35
CA ASP A 5 -7.46 11.27 4.82
C ASP A 5 -7.35 10.84 3.36
N VAL A 6 -7.61 9.57 3.09
CA VAL A 6 -7.54 8.98 1.75
C VAL A 6 -8.94 8.94 1.16
N ARG A 7 -9.18 9.80 0.16
CA ARG A 7 -10.51 9.97 -0.43
C ARG A 7 -11.01 8.75 -1.22
N ARG A 8 -10.09 8.00 -1.84
CA ARG A 8 -10.41 6.85 -2.70
C ARG A 8 -9.32 5.80 -2.61
N VAL A 9 -9.74 4.54 -2.57
CA VAL A 9 -8.87 3.36 -2.70
C VAL A 9 -9.40 2.55 -3.89
N LEU A 10 -8.49 2.06 -4.73
CA LEU A 10 -8.83 1.11 -5.78
C LEU A 10 -8.85 -0.28 -5.17
N VAL A 11 -9.98 -0.97 -5.28
CA VAL A 11 -10.10 -2.37 -4.84
C VAL A 11 -10.09 -3.25 -6.09
N ASP A 12 -9.04 -4.03 -6.25
CA ASP A 12 -8.88 -4.97 -7.37
C ASP A 12 -8.80 -6.40 -6.85
N THR A 13 -9.86 -7.18 -7.07
CA THR A 13 -9.94 -8.59 -6.65
C THR A 13 -9.20 -9.54 -7.60
N GLY A 14 -8.72 -9.04 -8.76
CA GLY A 14 -7.98 -9.81 -9.74
C GLY A 14 -6.47 -9.87 -9.47
N ASN A 15 -5.95 -9.02 -8.58
CA ASN A 15 -4.55 -9.03 -8.19
C ASN A 15 -4.29 -9.94 -7.00
N SER A 16 -3.11 -10.56 -7.00
CA SER A 16 -2.66 -11.42 -5.91
C SER A 16 -2.08 -10.66 -4.72
N VAL A 17 -1.75 -9.38 -4.89
CA VAL A 17 -1.09 -8.53 -3.90
C VAL A 17 -1.58 -7.08 -4.00
N ASP A 18 -1.61 -6.38 -2.87
CA ASP A 18 -1.80 -4.93 -2.82
C ASP A 18 -0.49 -4.21 -3.18
N ILE A 19 -0.58 -3.19 -4.04
CA ILE A 19 0.59 -2.42 -4.49
C ILE A 19 0.39 -0.95 -4.17
N MET A 20 1.37 -0.36 -3.48
CA MET A 20 1.45 1.08 -3.27
C MET A 20 2.43 1.71 -4.27
N PHE A 21 1.97 2.72 -5.01
CA PHE A 21 2.85 3.52 -5.85
C PHE A 21 3.76 4.42 -5.03
N THR A 22 4.99 4.63 -5.52
CA THR A 22 6.01 5.47 -4.88
C THR A 22 5.51 6.89 -4.58
N HIS A 23 4.73 7.48 -5.48
CA HIS A 23 4.12 8.79 -5.25
C HIS A 23 3.15 8.79 -4.06
N CYS A 24 2.35 7.73 -3.88
CA CYS A 24 1.46 7.59 -2.73
C CYS A 24 2.27 7.42 -1.44
N PHE A 25 3.30 6.57 -1.45
CA PHE A 25 4.21 6.35 -0.32
C PHE A 25 4.82 7.67 0.19
N GLN A 26 5.32 8.50 -0.73
CA GLN A 26 5.86 9.81 -0.42
C GLN A 26 4.79 10.80 0.06
N THR A 27 3.60 10.77 -0.54
CA THR A 27 2.47 11.64 -0.15
C THR A 27 2.02 11.34 1.28
N LEU A 28 2.03 10.06 1.69
CA LEU A 28 1.77 9.62 3.05
C LEU A 28 2.93 9.93 4.02
N GLN A 29 3.98 10.61 3.55
CA GLN A 29 5.18 10.96 4.32
C GLN A 29 5.89 9.74 4.91
N LEU A 30 5.81 8.60 4.21
CA LEU A 30 6.60 7.42 4.52
C LEU A 30 8.00 7.59 3.94
N SER A 31 8.94 6.90 4.56
CA SER A 31 10.35 6.87 4.18
C SER A 31 10.85 5.44 4.20
N GLU A 32 11.98 5.18 3.55
CA GLU A 32 12.56 3.83 3.44
C GLU A 32 12.77 3.13 4.79
N HIS A 33 12.91 3.87 5.90
CA HIS A 33 12.97 3.31 7.25
C HIS A 33 11.68 2.57 7.68
N HIS A 34 10.56 2.85 7.03
CA HIS A 34 9.29 2.16 7.26
C HIS A 34 9.15 0.90 6.39
N LEU A 35 10.09 0.66 5.47
CA LEU A 35 10.06 -0.51 4.60
C LEU A 35 10.75 -1.70 5.28
N ALA A 36 10.08 -2.84 5.27
CA ALA A 36 10.74 -4.12 5.44
C ALA A 36 11.40 -4.54 4.10
N PRO A 37 12.56 -5.22 4.14
CA PRO A 37 13.21 -5.72 2.93
C PRO A 37 12.29 -6.59 2.08
N TYR A 38 12.30 -6.35 0.76
CA TYR A 38 11.58 -7.20 -0.17
C TYR A 38 12.31 -8.52 -0.39
N VAL A 39 11.63 -9.65 -0.17
CA VAL A 39 12.19 -11.01 -0.36
C VAL A 39 11.42 -11.83 -1.40
N GLY A 40 10.46 -11.23 -2.09
CA GLY A 40 9.68 -11.87 -3.15
C GLY A 40 10.36 -11.87 -4.52
N SER A 41 9.71 -12.50 -5.49
CA SER A 41 10.06 -12.42 -6.92
C SER A 41 9.59 -11.11 -7.53
N ASP A 42 10.25 -10.64 -8.59
CA ASP A 42 9.76 -9.45 -9.30
C ASP A 42 8.29 -9.61 -9.75
N LEU A 43 7.55 -8.49 -9.74
CA LEU A 43 6.14 -8.47 -10.11
C LEU A 43 5.99 -8.25 -11.60
N GLN A 44 5.18 -9.07 -12.26
CA GLN A 44 4.85 -8.91 -13.68
C GLN A 44 3.55 -8.12 -13.85
N GLY A 45 3.62 -6.99 -14.55
CA GLY A 45 2.47 -6.19 -14.92
C GLY A 45 1.74 -6.74 -16.15
N PHE A 46 0.50 -6.29 -16.36
CA PHE A 46 -0.34 -6.73 -17.49
C PHE A 46 0.23 -6.45 -18.87
N ASN A 47 1.12 -5.45 -18.99
CA ASN A 47 1.84 -5.14 -20.23
C ASN A 47 3.08 -6.04 -20.44
N GLY A 48 3.27 -7.07 -19.61
CA GLY A 48 4.43 -7.96 -19.64
C GLY A 48 5.70 -7.37 -19.03
N THR A 49 5.68 -6.13 -18.53
CA THR A 49 6.83 -5.52 -17.87
C THR A 49 7.02 -6.07 -16.46
N THR A 50 8.26 -6.14 -16.02
CA THR A 50 8.62 -6.65 -14.70
C THR A 50 9.16 -5.52 -13.84
N THR A 51 8.68 -5.42 -12.61
CA THR A 51 9.12 -4.39 -11.64
C THR A 51 9.50 -5.03 -10.33
N LYS A 52 10.64 -4.61 -9.77
CA LYS A 52 11.05 -4.99 -8.42
C LYS A 52 10.52 -3.98 -7.39
N PRO A 53 9.70 -4.40 -6.42
CA PRO A 53 9.26 -3.52 -5.33
C PRO A 53 10.42 -3.04 -4.46
N TRP A 54 10.27 -1.86 -3.84
CA TRP A 54 11.26 -1.33 -2.91
C TRP A 54 11.30 -2.10 -1.58
N GLY A 55 10.15 -2.58 -1.14
CA GLY A 55 9.98 -3.21 0.17
C GLY A 55 8.51 -3.52 0.44
N TYR A 56 8.26 -4.05 1.63
CA TYR A 56 6.93 -4.16 2.19
C TYR A 56 6.69 -3.02 3.17
N VAL A 57 5.45 -2.54 3.26
CA VAL A 57 5.03 -1.60 4.29
C VAL A 57 3.74 -2.10 4.91
N ASP A 58 3.68 -2.06 6.23
CA ASP A 58 2.48 -2.36 6.99
C ASP A 58 1.72 -1.05 7.23
N LEU A 59 0.45 -0.99 6.82
CA LEU A 59 -0.38 0.20 7.03
C LEU A 59 -1.59 -0.14 7.88
N ILE A 60 -1.91 0.74 8.83
CA ILE A 60 -3.19 0.68 9.52
C ILE A 60 -4.14 1.59 8.76
N VAL A 61 -5.13 1.00 8.10
CA VAL A 61 -6.17 1.72 7.38
C VAL A 61 -7.46 1.67 8.17
N THR A 62 -8.03 2.85 8.42
CA THR A 62 -9.31 2.98 9.11
C THR A 62 -10.40 3.31 8.11
N PHE A 63 -11.45 2.50 8.09
CA PHE A 63 -12.63 2.67 7.24
C PHE A 63 -13.85 3.04 8.09
N GLY A 64 -14.75 3.85 7.53
CA GLY A 64 -15.96 4.31 8.25
C GLY A 64 -15.68 5.50 9.15
N ALA A 65 -16.69 5.91 9.91
CA ALA A 65 -16.62 7.07 10.80
C ALA A 65 -17.33 6.80 12.13
N ASN A 66 -16.90 7.49 13.19
CA ASN A 66 -17.47 7.39 14.53
C ASN A 66 -17.54 5.92 15.01
N GLU A 67 -18.70 5.49 15.49
CA GLU A 67 -18.93 4.14 16.03
C GLU A 67 -18.85 3.03 14.97
N THR A 68 -18.86 3.37 13.68
CA THR A 68 -18.70 2.42 12.58
C THR A 68 -17.26 2.26 12.11
N ALA A 69 -16.32 3.04 12.68
CA ALA A 69 -14.93 3.02 12.29
C ALA A 69 -14.28 1.65 12.60
N LYS A 70 -13.58 1.10 11.61
CA LYS A 70 -12.84 -0.16 11.72
C LYS A 70 -11.43 0.03 11.17
N SER A 71 -10.43 -0.34 11.96
CA SER A 71 -9.04 -0.32 11.53
C SER A 71 -8.58 -1.72 11.15
N VAL A 72 -7.92 -1.84 10.00
CA VAL A 72 -7.37 -3.10 9.48
C VAL A 72 -5.92 -2.84 9.10
N LYS A 73 -5.07 -3.83 9.39
CA LYS A 73 -3.70 -3.85 8.88
C LYS A 73 -3.74 -4.39 7.44
N VAL A 74 -3.24 -3.60 6.50
CA VAL A 74 -3.05 -3.98 5.09
C VAL A 74 -1.57 -4.00 4.76
#